data_AF-A0A7C7CYE1-F1
#
_entry.id   AF-A0A7C7CYE1-F1
#
_cell.length_a   1.000
_cell.length_b   1.000
_cell.length_c   1.000
_cell.angle_alpha   90.00
_cell.angle_beta   90.00
_cell.angle_gamma   90.00
#
_symmetry.space_group_name_H-M   'P 1'
#
loop_
_entity.id
_entity.type
_entity.pdbx_description
1 polymer ?
#
loop_
_entity_poly.entity_id
_entity_poly.type
_entity_poly.pdbx_seq_one_letter_code
_entity_poly.pdbx_strand_id
1 'polypeptide(L)'
;MGTVYIFRGKAATGKSTLANMLAKKLSIPVFCKDDVVDALKSSKNIDKGSINNEVCYNILYKMIQTNLDLNTDFILDIALVDINNAKWFFGRLDFKDNNVFKFFIDCSNEDEWKRRHIERLKNPLPHQSFKSIEHVVEHYKAADIYPFEDEYIIDNIKTVEESFDVINKIIHSSSKVKNRALT
;
A
#
# COMPACT_ATOMS: atom_id res chain seq x y z
N MET A 1 -4.69 21.84 -2.54
CA MET A 1 -4.90 20.50 -3.11
C MET A 1 -3.64 19.69 -2.91
N GLY A 2 -3.65 18.80 -1.93
CA GLY A 2 -2.57 17.85 -1.69
C GLY A 2 -2.60 16.71 -2.70
N THR A 3 -1.55 15.90 -2.73
CA THR A 3 -1.44 14.72 -3.58
C THR A 3 -1.19 13.48 -2.75
N VAL A 4 -2.07 12.50 -2.92
CA VAL A 4 -2.02 11.21 -2.24
C VAL A 4 -1.62 10.13 -3.21
N TYR A 5 -0.62 9.35 -2.83
CA TYR A 5 -0.15 8.19 -3.60
C TYR A 5 -0.46 6.91 -2.83
N ILE A 6 -1.35 6.08 -3.33
CA ILE A 6 -1.83 4.87 -2.66
C ILE A 6 -1.20 3.64 -3.31
N PHE A 7 -0.54 2.80 -2.52
CA PHE A 7 0.04 1.54 -2.94
C PHE A 7 -0.73 0.37 -2.32
N ARG A 8 -1.40 -0.42 -3.16
CA ARG A 8 -2.22 -1.58 -2.79
C ARG A 8 -1.73 -2.85 -3.51
N GLY A 9 -2.02 -4.02 -2.96
CA GLY A 9 -1.60 -5.32 -3.52
C GLY A 9 -1.15 -6.32 -2.47
N LYS A 10 -0.88 -7.57 -2.89
CA LYS A 10 -0.49 -8.69 -2.01
C LYS A 10 0.80 -8.38 -1.25
N ALA A 11 1.05 -9.09 -0.15
CA ALA A 11 2.37 -9.07 0.47
C ALA A 11 3.43 -9.56 -0.54
N ALA A 12 4.68 -9.14 -0.34
CA ALA A 12 5.82 -9.51 -1.19
C ALA A 12 5.75 -9.08 -2.68
N THR A 13 4.81 -8.22 -3.09
CA THR A 13 4.79 -7.67 -4.48
C THR A 13 5.72 -6.46 -4.67
N GLY A 14 6.31 -5.91 -3.61
CA GLY A 14 7.26 -4.79 -3.68
C GLY A 14 6.69 -3.40 -3.39
N LYS A 15 5.41 -3.31 -2.97
CA LYS A 15 4.74 -2.06 -2.57
C LYS A 15 5.58 -1.18 -1.67
N SER A 16 6.00 -1.71 -0.51
CA SER A 16 6.75 -0.94 0.49
C SER A 16 8.07 -0.42 -0.05
N THR A 17 8.74 -1.17 -0.93
CA THR A 17 9.96 -0.71 -1.59
C THR A 17 9.66 0.46 -2.54
N LEU A 18 8.66 0.31 -3.41
CA LEU A 18 8.27 1.36 -4.37
C LEU A 18 7.75 2.63 -3.66
N ALA A 19 6.94 2.46 -2.61
CA ALA A 19 6.43 3.53 -1.77
C ALA A 19 7.59 4.31 -1.13
N ASN A 20 8.56 3.61 -0.52
CA ASN A 20 9.73 4.25 0.10
C ASN A 20 10.65 4.92 -0.92
N MET A 21 10.82 4.34 -2.12
CA MET A 21 11.55 5.01 -3.21
C MET A 21 10.87 6.31 -3.63
N LEU A 22 9.53 6.31 -3.74
CA LEU A 22 8.77 7.52 -4.08
C LEU A 22 8.85 8.56 -2.96
N ALA A 23 8.70 8.12 -1.70
CA ALA A 23 8.81 8.97 -0.52
C ALA A 23 10.15 9.69 -0.45
N LYS A 24 11.24 8.93 -0.66
CA LYS A 24 12.60 9.47 -0.71
C LYS A 24 12.77 10.48 -1.85
N LYS A 25 12.20 10.21 -3.02
CA LYS A 25 12.26 11.12 -4.17
C LYS A 25 11.51 12.42 -3.94
N LEU A 26 10.31 12.35 -3.35
CA LEU A 26 9.42 13.50 -3.16
C LEU A 26 9.63 14.20 -1.82
N SER A 27 10.36 13.59 -0.88
CA SER A 27 10.54 14.06 0.50
C SER A 27 9.21 14.22 1.25
N ILE A 28 8.31 13.24 1.11
CA ILE A 28 6.98 13.21 1.75
C ILE A 28 6.82 11.97 2.64
N PRO A 29 5.96 12.01 3.68
CA PRO A 29 5.81 10.89 4.60
C PRO A 29 5.12 9.69 3.96
N VAL A 30 5.41 8.50 4.49
CA VAL A 30 4.69 7.25 4.22
C VAL A 30 3.87 6.89 5.45
N PHE A 31 2.57 6.72 5.28
CA PHE A 31 1.71 6.06 6.25
C PHE A 31 1.61 4.58 5.89
N CYS A 32 2.34 3.75 6.64
CA CYS A 32 2.41 2.32 6.45
C CYS A 32 1.57 1.59 7.50
N LYS A 33 0.73 0.65 7.08
CA LYS A 33 -0.03 -0.20 8.02
C LYS A 33 0.87 -1.06 8.87
N ASP A 34 1.93 -1.60 8.28
CA ASP A 34 2.83 -2.52 8.97
C ASP A 34 3.58 -1.80 10.10
N ASP A 35 3.89 -0.51 9.96
CA ASP A 35 4.48 0.32 11.03
C ASP A 35 3.52 0.45 12.23
N VAL A 36 2.21 0.63 11.98
CA VAL A 36 1.19 0.68 13.04
C VAL A 36 1.08 -0.67 13.74
N VAL A 37 1.07 -1.77 12.98
CA VAL A 37 1.02 -3.14 13.53
C VAL A 37 2.23 -3.42 14.42
N ASP A 38 3.43 -3.07 13.95
CA ASP A 38 4.69 -3.30 14.67
C ASP A 38 4.80 -2.42 15.92
N ALA A 39 4.37 -1.15 15.84
CA ALA A 39 4.29 -0.25 16.98
C ALA A 39 3.34 -0.78 18.07
N LEU A 40 2.16 -1.30 17.68
CA LEU A 40 1.23 -1.89 18.63
C LEU A 40 1.78 -3.19 19.23
N LYS A 41 2.38 -4.07 18.42
CA LYS A 41 2.96 -5.36 18.87
C LYS A 41 4.18 -5.22 19.77
N SER A 42 4.89 -4.09 19.68
CA SER A 42 6.02 -3.76 20.54
C SER A 42 5.62 -3.07 21.85
N SER A 43 4.35 -2.65 21.99
CA SER A 43 3.83 -2.09 23.23
C SER A 43 3.76 -3.14 24.34
N LYS A 44 4.30 -2.81 25.52
CA LYS A 44 4.23 -3.66 26.72
C LYS A 44 2.83 -3.69 27.36
N ASN A 45 2.00 -2.69 27.05
CA ASN A 45 0.72 -2.45 27.72
C ASN A 45 -0.48 -2.88 26.87
N ILE A 46 -0.24 -3.46 25.69
CA ILE A 46 -1.29 -3.92 24.78
C ILE A 46 -1.17 -5.43 24.68
N ASP A 47 -2.27 -6.14 24.96
CA ASP A 47 -2.33 -7.56 24.70
C ASP A 47 -2.22 -7.81 23.18
N LYS A 48 -1.26 -8.65 22.77
CA LYS A 48 -1.02 -8.95 21.36
C LYS A 48 -2.24 -9.58 20.68
N GLY A 49 -3.08 -10.31 21.43
CA GLY A 49 -4.32 -10.88 20.92
C GLY A 49 -5.39 -9.84 20.56
N SER A 50 -5.31 -8.64 21.15
CA SER A 50 -6.23 -7.51 20.87
C SER A 50 -5.90 -6.74 19.59
N ILE A 51 -4.71 -6.94 19.01
CA ILE A 51 -4.25 -6.23 17.81
C ILE A 51 -4.83 -6.90 16.58
N ASN A 52 -5.82 -6.24 15.98
CA ASN A 52 -6.44 -6.70 14.74
C ASN A 52 -6.38 -5.61 13.65
N ASN A 53 -6.79 -6.00 12.44
CA ASN A 53 -6.79 -5.11 11.29
C ASN A 53 -7.66 -3.87 11.50
N GLU A 54 -8.81 -4.00 12.17
CA GLU A 54 -9.75 -2.90 12.39
C GLU A 54 -9.11 -1.77 13.23
N VAL A 55 -8.44 -2.12 14.34
CA VAL A 55 -7.72 -1.13 15.17
C VAL A 55 -6.66 -0.40 14.35
N CYS A 56 -5.87 -1.14 13.56
CA CYS A 56 -4.83 -0.57 12.72
C CYS A 56 -5.41 0.38 11.66
N TYR A 57 -6.51 -0.02 11.02
CA TYR A 57 -7.20 0.81 10.04
C TYR A 57 -7.87 2.03 10.69
N ASN A 58 -8.38 1.94 11.92
CA ASN A 58 -8.96 3.09 12.62
C ASN A 58 -7.90 4.16 12.94
N ILE A 59 -6.70 3.74 13.36
CA ILE A 59 -5.57 4.65 13.58
C ILE A 59 -5.16 5.32 12.26
N LEU A 60 -4.92 4.52 11.22
CA LEU A 60 -4.56 5.04 9.90
C LEU A 60 -5.61 5.98 9.34
N TYR A 61 -6.89 5.62 9.44
CA TYR A 61 -8.01 6.45 9.01
C TYR A 61 -7.90 7.86 9.59
N LYS A 62 -7.67 7.99 10.90
CA LYS A 62 -7.60 9.30 11.55
C LYS A 62 -6.40 10.12 11.07
N MET A 63 -5.25 9.47 10.90
CA MET A 63 -4.04 10.12 10.39
C MET A 63 -4.23 10.59 8.94
N ILE A 64 -4.75 9.71 8.08
CA ILE A 64 -4.96 9.98 6.65
C ILE A 64 -5.99 11.11 6.48
N GLN A 65 -7.15 11.02 7.14
CA GLN A 65 -8.20 12.04 7.00
C GLN A 65 -7.68 13.43 7.41
N THR A 66 -6.93 13.51 8.52
CA THR A 66 -6.33 14.77 8.94
C THR A 66 -5.41 15.36 7.86
N ASN A 67 -4.61 14.52 7.18
CA ASN A 67 -3.70 14.97 6.13
C ASN A 67 -4.43 15.33 4.81
N LEU A 68 -5.55 14.66 4.52
CA LEU A 68 -6.46 15.00 3.42
C LEU A 68 -7.09 16.38 3.65
N ASP A 69 -7.62 16.64 4.85
CA ASP A 69 -8.23 17.93 5.23
C ASP A 69 -7.20 19.07 5.15
N LEU A 70 -5.96 18.79 5.56
CA LEU A 70 -4.85 19.73 5.51
C LEU A 70 -4.23 19.89 4.11
N ASN A 71 -4.72 19.18 3.09
CA ASN A 71 -4.23 19.25 1.71
C ASN A 71 -2.72 18.98 1.59
N THR A 72 -2.22 18.02 2.36
CA THR A 72 -0.78 17.66 2.38
C THR A 72 -0.46 16.52 1.41
N ASP A 73 0.79 16.48 0.95
CA ASP A 73 1.29 15.38 0.13
C ASP A 73 1.74 14.21 1.01
N PHE A 74 1.28 12.99 0.73
CA PHE A 74 1.71 11.80 1.45
C PHE A 74 1.52 10.52 0.63
N ILE A 75 2.18 9.45 1.09
CA ILE A 75 2.06 8.11 0.53
C ILE A 75 1.34 7.20 1.51
N LEU A 76 0.47 6.34 1.00
CA LEU A 76 -0.21 5.29 1.75
C LEU A 76 0.31 3.92 1.27
N ASP A 77 1.05 3.20 2.12
CA ASP A 77 1.44 1.80 1.89
C ASP A 77 0.53 0.89 2.72
N ILE A 78 -0.46 0.28 2.05
CA ILE A 78 -1.53 -0.43 2.74
C ILE A 78 -1.81 -1.80 2.13
N ALA A 79 -1.72 -2.84 2.98
CA ALA A 79 -2.14 -4.18 2.63
C ALA A 79 -3.67 -4.28 2.72
N LEU A 80 -4.36 -3.81 1.67
CA LEU A 80 -5.82 -3.93 1.43
C LEU A 80 -6.07 -4.66 0.11
N VAL A 81 -5.55 -5.87 0.02
CA VAL A 81 -5.56 -6.63 -1.24
C VAL A 81 -6.94 -7.17 -1.61
N ASP A 82 -7.71 -7.58 -0.59
CA ASP A 82 -9.12 -7.94 -0.75
C ASP A 82 -9.95 -6.69 -1.04
N ILE A 83 -10.78 -6.77 -2.07
CA ILE A 83 -11.48 -5.59 -2.54
C ILE A 83 -12.56 -5.09 -1.59
N ASN A 84 -13.25 -5.97 -0.86
CA ASN A 84 -14.35 -5.55 0.00
C ASN A 84 -13.78 -4.80 1.21
N ASN A 85 -12.67 -5.28 1.75
CA ASN A 85 -11.92 -4.56 2.78
C ASN A 85 -11.39 -3.22 2.25
N ALA A 86 -10.89 -3.18 1.01
CA ALA A 86 -10.42 -1.93 0.40
C ALA A 86 -11.55 -0.92 0.19
N LYS A 87 -12.72 -1.36 -0.31
CA LYS A 87 -13.93 -0.54 -0.48
C LYS A 87 -14.40 0.02 0.86
N TRP A 88 -14.50 -0.83 1.88
CA TRP A 88 -14.88 -0.41 3.23
C TRP A 88 -13.93 0.66 3.77
N PHE A 89 -12.62 0.46 3.64
CA PHE A 89 -11.65 1.41 4.17
C PHE A 89 -11.65 2.74 3.40
N PHE A 90 -11.57 2.69 2.07
CA PHE A 90 -11.55 3.90 1.24
C PHE A 90 -12.86 4.67 1.28
N GLY A 91 -14.00 3.99 1.46
CA GLY A 91 -15.31 4.64 1.61
C GLY A 91 -15.45 5.48 2.88
N ARG A 92 -14.52 5.36 3.84
CA ARG A 92 -14.46 6.20 5.03
C ARG A 92 -13.69 7.50 4.82
N LEU A 93 -12.85 7.57 3.79
CA LEU A 93 -11.94 8.68 3.54
C LEU A 93 -12.58 9.68 2.58
N ASP A 94 -12.49 10.97 2.91
CA ASP A 94 -12.87 12.05 2.00
C ASP A 94 -11.66 12.57 1.25
N PHE A 95 -11.53 12.16 -0.01
CA PHE A 95 -10.47 12.59 -0.92
C PHE A 95 -10.79 13.91 -1.65
N LYS A 96 -11.89 14.57 -1.30
CA LYS A 96 -12.25 15.85 -1.91
C LYS A 96 -11.09 16.84 -1.81
N ASP A 97 -10.95 17.64 -2.86
CA ASP A 97 -9.89 18.66 -3.01
C ASP A 97 -8.46 18.12 -2.97
N ASN A 98 -8.27 16.80 -3.13
CA ASN A 98 -6.97 16.15 -3.23
C ASN A 98 -6.78 15.45 -4.59
N ASN A 99 -5.55 15.43 -5.08
CA ASN A 99 -5.14 14.61 -6.20
C ASN A 99 -4.87 13.20 -5.69
N VAL A 100 -5.41 12.17 -6.35
CA VAL A 100 -5.20 10.78 -5.94
C VAL A 100 -4.57 9.98 -7.07
N PHE A 101 -3.45 9.31 -6.78
CA PHE A 101 -2.87 8.28 -7.61
C PHE A 101 -2.99 6.96 -6.87
N LYS A 102 -3.62 5.95 -7.49
CA LYS A 102 -3.74 4.61 -6.91
C LYS A 102 -2.97 3.62 -7.76
N PHE A 103 -2.09 2.85 -7.12
CA PHE A 103 -1.27 1.84 -7.76
C PHE A 103 -1.59 0.48 -7.17
N PHE A 104 -2.01 -0.44 -8.04
CA PHE A 104 -2.14 -1.85 -7.70
C PHE A 104 -0.86 -2.59 -8.11
N ILE A 105 -0.02 -2.91 -7.12
CA ILE A 105 1.26 -3.59 -7.34
C ILE A 105 1.04 -5.09 -7.26
N ASP A 106 1.24 -5.77 -8.39
CA ASP A 106 1.12 -7.22 -8.50
C ASP A 106 2.47 -7.87 -8.82
N CYS A 107 2.48 -9.20 -8.76
CA CYS A 107 3.55 -10.03 -9.28
C CYS A 107 2.89 -11.19 -10.01
N SER A 108 2.82 -11.09 -11.34
CA SER A 108 2.12 -12.07 -12.18
C SER A 108 2.80 -13.45 -12.20
N ASN A 109 4.10 -13.51 -11.89
CA ASN A 109 4.84 -14.75 -11.74
C ASN A 109 4.66 -15.32 -10.32
N GLU A 110 3.83 -16.37 -10.20
CA GLU A 110 3.52 -17.02 -8.92
C GLU A 110 4.76 -17.63 -8.23
N ASP A 111 5.70 -18.19 -9.00
CA ASP A 111 6.92 -18.80 -8.45
C ASP A 111 7.85 -17.74 -7.86
N GLU A 112 8.02 -16.61 -8.54
CA GLU A 112 8.77 -15.47 -8.01
C GLU A 112 8.10 -14.88 -6.78
N TRP A 113 6.78 -14.73 -6.81
CA TRP A 113 6.01 -14.27 -5.65
C TRP A 113 6.17 -15.20 -4.45
N LYS A 114 6.09 -16.53 -4.66
CA LYS A 114 6.37 -17.54 -3.62
C LYS A 114 7.80 -17.47 -3.11
N ARG A 115 8.79 -17.34 -4.01
CA ARG A 115 10.20 -17.20 -3.65
C ARG A 115 10.44 -16.00 -2.72
N ARG A 116 9.82 -14.84 -3.02
CA ARG A 116 9.89 -13.64 -2.16
C ARG A 116 9.27 -13.88 -0.78
N HIS A 117 8.18 -14.65 -0.71
CA HIS A 117 7.59 -15.04 0.56
C HIS A 117 8.48 -16.00 1.36
N ILE A 118 9.06 -17.00 0.72
CA ILE A 118 10.03 -17.92 1.34
C ILE A 118 11.20 -17.13 1.94
N GLU A 119 11.71 -16.12 1.24
CA GLU A 119 12.76 -15.26 1.77
C GLU A 119 12.32 -14.49 3.02
N ARG A 120 11.12 -13.90 3.01
CA ARG A 120 10.56 -13.18 4.17
C ARG A 120 10.35 -14.10 5.38
N LEU A 121 9.98 -15.36 5.16
CA LEU A 121 9.77 -16.34 6.22
C LEU A 121 11.07 -16.72 6.95
N LYS A 122 12.25 -16.47 6.38
CA LYS A 122 13.54 -16.74 7.05
C LYS A 122 13.78 -15.81 8.25
N ASN A 123 13.32 -14.56 8.16
CA ASN A 123 13.45 -13.55 9.22
C ASN A 123 12.18 -12.67 9.24
N PRO A 124 11.08 -13.18 9.81
CA PRO A 124 9.81 -12.49 9.76
C PRO A 124 9.81 -11.26 10.68
N LEU A 125 9.30 -10.15 10.16
CA LEU A 125 8.97 -8.96 10.97
C LEU A 125 7.70 -9.21 11.80
N PRO A 126 7.44 -8.45 12.88
CA PRO A 126 6.31 -8.72 13.77
C PRO A 126 4.95 -8.73 13.07
N HIS A 127 4.72 -7.88 12.06
CA HIS A 127 3.52 -7.86 11.22
C HIS A 127 3.39 -9.09 10.30
N GLN A 128 4.48 -9.80 10.01
CA GLN A 128 4.51 -10.95 9.11
C GLN A 128 4.10 -12.22 9.85
N SER A 129 2.78 -12.42 9.95
CA SER A 129 2.16 -13.50 10.74
C SER A 129 2.04 -14.86 10.01
N PHE A 130 2.39 -14.92 8.73
CA PHE A 130 2.36 -16.18 7.98
C PHE A 130 3.39 -17.17 8.54
N LYS A 131 3.00 -18.45 8.60
CA LYS A 131 3.80 -19.53 9.21
C LYS A 131 4.48 -20.42 8.18
N SER A 132 3.94 -20.47 6.96
CA SER A 132 4.46 -21.28 5.86
C SER A 132 3.99 -20.70 4.53
N ILE A 133 4.56 -21.20 3.43
CA ILE A 133 4.16 -20.78 2.09
C ILE A 133 2.76 -21.30 1.73
N GLU A 134 2.37 -22.45 2.25
CA GLU A 134 1.02 -23.02 2.09
C GLU A 134 -0.02 -22.09 2.71
N HIS A 135 0.22 -21.62 3.94
CA HIS A 135 -0.67 -20.67 4.62
C HIS A 135 -0.78 -19.35 3.83
N VAL A 136 0.31 -18.87 3.21
CA VAL A 136 0.28 -17.69 2.32
C VAL A 136 -0.63 -17.96 1.12
N VAL A 137 -0.42 -19.07 0.42
CA VAL A 137 -1.17 -19.41 -0.79
C VAL A 137 -2.66 -19.60 -0.48
N GLU A 138 -3.00 -20.31 0.59
CA GLU A 138 -4.38 -20.50 1.04
C GLU A 138 -5.06 -19.18 1.36
N HIS A 139 -4.38 -18.31 2.11
CA HIS A 139 -4.91 -16.98 2.47
C HIS A 139 -5.25 -16.15 1.23
N TYR A 140 -4.35 -16.08 0.25
CA TYR A 140 -4.57 -15.28 -0.95
C TYR A 140 -5.51 -15.92 -1.97
N LYS A 141 -5.65 -17.25 -1.97
CA LYS A 141 -6.69 -17.95 -2.77
C LYS A 141 -8.11 -17.70 -2.24
N ALA A 142 -8.26 -17.49 -0.94
CA ALA A 142 -9.55 -17.21 -0.31
C ALA A 142 -9.97 -15.73 -0.40
N ALA A 143 -9.06 -14.84 -0.82
CA ALA A 143 -9.31 -13.40 -0.91
C ALA A 143 -9.83 -13.01 -2.30
N ASP A 144 -10.71 -12.01 -2.35
CA ASP A 144 -11.24 -11.48 -3.60
C ASP A 144 -10.36 -10.32 -4.09
N ILE A 145 -9.41 -10.63 -4.98
CA ILE A 145 -8.31 -9.74 -5.34
C ILE A 145 -8.43 -9.31 -6.79
N TYR A 146 -8.79 -8.04 -6.99
CA TYR A 146 -8.71 -7.38 -8.29
C TYR A 146 -8.45 -5.88 -8.12
N PRO A 147 -7.82 -5.22 -9.11
CA PRO A 147 -7.65 -3.77 -9.13
C PRO A 147 -9.00 -3.04 -9.22
N PHE A 148 -9.06 -1.83 -8.67
CA PHE A 148 -10.14 -0.88 -8.96
C PHE A 148 -9.99 -0.31 -10.37
N GLU A 149 -11.07 0.19 -10.96
CA GLU A 149 -11.04 0.82 -12.29
C GLU A 149 -10.13 2.05 -12.35
N ASP A 150 -9.96 2.76 -11.24
CA ASP A 150 -9.12 3.95 -11.12
C ASP A 150 -7.69 3.65 -10.62
N GLU A 151 -7.29 2.37 -10.60
CA GLU A 151 -5.94 1.96 -10.24
C GLU A 151 -5.04 1.72 -11.46
N TYR A 152 -3.82 2.26 -11.39
CA TYR A 152 -2.75 1.89 -12.29
C TYR A 152 -2.15 0.55 -11.85
N ILE A 153 -2.21 -0.45 -12.72
CA ILE A 153 -1.67 -1.79 -12.47
C ILE A 153 -0.17 -1.79 -12.77
N ILE A 154 0.65 -2.18 -11.80
CA ILE A 154 2.11 -2.27 -11.92
C ILE A 154 2.53 -3.72 -11.63
N ASP A 155 2.95 -4.44 -12.67
CA ASP A 155 3.46 -5.80 -12.52
C ASP A 155 4.96 -5.80 -12.20
N ASN A 156 5.29 -6.08 -10.95
CA ASN A 156 6.65 -5.99 -10.42
C ASN A 156 7.39 -7.33 -10.48
N ILE A 157 7.44 -7.94 -11.67
CA ILE A 157 8.14 -9.21 -11.92
C ILE A 157 9.63 -9.05 -12.25
N LYS A 158 10.01 -7.95 -12.90
CA LYS A 158 11.39 -7.73 -13.35
C LYS A 158 12.21 -7.13 -12.21
N THR A 159 12.51 -5.84 -12.29
CA THR A 159 13.24 -5.10 -11.25
C THR A 159 12.33 -4.05 -10.64
N VAL A 160 12.63 -3.69 -9.39
CA VAL A 160 11.89 -2.64 -8.68
C VAL A 160 12.12 -1.29 -9.36
N GLU A 161 13.31 -1.07 -9.91
CA GLU A 161 13.71 0.13 -10.63
C GLU A 161 12.86 0.34 -11.89
N GLU A 162 12.65 -0.71 -12.68
CA GLU A 162 11.78 -0.62 -13.87
C GLU A 162 10.34 -0.28 -13.50
N SER A 163 9.79 -0.93 -12.47
CA SER A 163 8.46 -0.61 -11.94
C SER A 163 8.37 0.83 -11.42
N PHE A 164 9.43 1.31 -10.78
CA PHE A 164 9.51 2.69 -10.28
C PHE A 164 9.56 3.71 -11.42
N ASP A 165 10.24 3.41 -12.52
CA ASP A 165 10.25 4.26 -13.72
C ASP A 165 8.86 4.37 -14.35
N VAL A 166 8.08 3.29 -14.36
CA VAL A 166 6.68 3.32 -14.82
C VAL A 166 5.82 4.23 -13.94
N ILE A 167 5.91 4.08 -12.61
CA ILE A 167 5.21 4.96 -11.66
C ILE A 167 5.58 6.42 -11.90
N ASN A 168 6.87 6.73 -12.08
CA ASN A 168 7.31 8.08 -12.38
C ASN A 168 6.69 8.61 -13.67
N LYS A 169 6.67 7.83 -14.76
CA LYS A 169 6.06 8.25 -16.03
C LYS A 169 4.58 8.59 -15.87
N ILE A 170 3.83 7.78 -15.13
CA ILE A 170 2.39 7.99 -14.84
C ILE A 170 2.15 9.31 -14.09
N ILE A 171 2.96 9.57 -13.06
CA ILE A 171 2.84 10.79 -12.27
C ILE A 171 3.15 12.01 -13.16
N HIS A 172 4.23 11.96 -13.96
CA HIS A 172 4.63 13.07 -14.82
C HIS A 172 3.64 13.35 -15.97
N SER A 173 3.05 12.30 -16.57
CA SER A 173 2.07 12.48 -17.65
C SER A 173 0.79 13.16 -17.14
N SER A 174 0.35 12.78 -15.94
CA SER A 174 -0.84 13.34 -15.30
C SER A 174 -0.66 14.81 -14.89
N SER A 175 0.54 15.18 -14.42
CA SER A 175 0.87 16.59 -14.11
C SER A 175 0.86 17.48 -15.36
N LYS A 176 1.29 16.96 -16.52
CA LYS A 176 1.27 17.73 -17.79
C LYS A 176 -0.15 17.98 -18.30
N VAL A 177 -1.07 17.02 -18.12
CA VAL A 177 -2.47 17.18 -18.52
C VAL A 177 -3.14 18.29 -17.71
N LYS A 178 -2.89 18.35 -16.39
CA LYS A 178 -3.44 19.40 -15.51
C LYS A 178 -2.94 20.80 -15.88
N ASN A 179 -1.67 20.94 -16.24
CA ASN A 179 -1.12 22.24 -16.63
C ASN A 179 -1.66 22.76 -17.98
N ARG A 180 -2.10 21.88 -18.89
CA ARG A 180 -2.69 22.28 -20.18
C ARG A 180 -4.18 22.63 -20.09
N ALA A 181 -4.90 22.10 -19.12
CA ALA A 181 -6.33 22.41 -18.92
C ALA A 181 -6.57 23.78 -18.24
N LEU A 182 -5.50 24.42 -17.75
CA LEU A 182 -5.53 25.70 -17.02
C LEU A 182 -4.90 26.87 -17.82
N THR A 183 -4.56 26.64 -19.10
CA THR A 183 -4.06 27.65 -20.04
C THR A 183 -5.01 27.81 -21.21
#